data_AF-A0A1H8WRL5-F1
#
_entry.id   AF-A0A1H8WRL5-F1
#
_cell.length_a   1.000
_cell.length_b   1.000
_cell.length_c   1.000
_cell.angle_alpha   90.00
_cell.angle_beta   90.00
_cell.angle_gamma   90.00
#
_symmetry.space_group_name_H-M   'P 1'
#
loop_
_entity.id
_entity.type
_entity.pdbx_description
1 polymer ?
#
loop_
_entity_poly.entity_id
_entity_poly.type
_entity_poly.pdbx_seq_one_letter_code
_entity_poly.pdbx_strand_id
1 'polypeptide(L)'
;MSSNPNQHGPAADAVAALREEVARLRDRVDALEDQIGGSSTLLRHAKDYRDARVLAALDAGDEVHLDRIRTLYQERSDVRDADTLRNRVRDLVQTEVFTPTGRQRWRYHGTGGEDCGE
;
A
#
# COMPACT_ATOMS: atom_id res chain seq x y z
N MET A 1 21.17 -43.93 39.54
CA MET A 1 20.48 -42.64 39.35
C MET A 1 20.49 -42.35 37.86
N SER A 2 19.41 -42.72 37.16
CA SER A 2 19.30 -42.53 35.70
C SER A 2 18.26 -41.45 35.46
N SER A 3 18.69 -40.25 35.08
CA SER A 3 17.79 -39.17 34.66
C SER A 3 17.63 -39.23 33.14
N ASN A 4 16.40 -39.49 32.72
CA ASN A 4 15.96 -39.59 31.32
C ASN A 4 16.06 -38.22 30.61
N PRO A 5 16.65 -38.12 29.41
CA PRO A 5 16.65 -36.90 28.61
C PRO A 5 15.61 -37.01 27.51
N ASN A 6 14.33 -36.67 27.75
CA ASN A 6 13.42 -36.40 26.63
C ASN A 6 12.12 -35.70 27.05
N GLN A 7 12.14 -34.37 27.16
CA GLN A 7 10.92 -33.56 27.15
C GLN A 7 11.17 -32.22 26.42
N HIS A 8 11.53 -32.28 25.14
CA HIS A 8 11.17 -31.21 24.22
C HIS A 8 9.80 -31.61 23.65
N GLY A 9 8.73 -31.06 24.24
CA GLY A 9 7.37 -31.50 23.98
C GLY A 9 6.86 -31.10 22.59
N PRO A 10 5.82 -31.79 22.07
CA PRO A 10 5.23 -31.56 20.74
C PRO A 10 4.72 -30.12 20.51
N ALA A 11 4.55 -29.34 21.59
CA ALA A 11 4.24 -27.92 21.53
C ALA A 11 5.41 -27.03 21.06
N ALA A 12 6.65 -27.39 21.40
CA ALA A 12 7.84 -26.67 20.93
C ALA A 12 8.03 -26.89 19.41
N ASP A 13 7.78 -28.10 18.94
CA ASP A 13 7.80 -28.45 17.51
C ASP A 13 6.67 -27.75 16.74
N ALA A 14 5.47 -27.67 17.32
CA ALA A 14 4.35 -26.93 16.72
C ALA A 14 4.62 -25.42 16.63
N VAL A 15 5.28 -24.82 17.62
CA VAL A 15 5.67 -23.40 17.59
C VAL A 15 6.79 -23.16 16.57
N ALA A 16 7.73 -24.08 16.43
CA ALA A 16 8.78 -24.00 15.42
C ALA A 16 8.18 -24.08 13.99
N ALA A 17 7.28 -25.02 13.76
CA ALA A 17 6.56 -25.17 12.49
C ALA A 17 5.73 -23.91 12.16
N LEU A 18 5.04 -23.34 13.14
CA LEU A 18 4.24 -22.13 12.95
C LEU A 18 5.13 -20.91 12.62
N ARG A 19 6.31 -20.81 13.25
CA ARG A 19 7.28 -19.74 12.93
C ARG A 19 7.84 -19.88 11.52
N GLU A 20 8.12 -21.10 11.09
CA GLU A 20 8.59 -21.39 9.74
C GLU A 20 7.50 -21.09 8.69
N GLU A 21 6.25 -21.41 8.99
CA GLU A 21 5.12 -21.10 8.11
C GLU A 21 4.84 -19.59 8.03
N VAL A 22 4.96 -18.87 9.14
CA VAL A 22 4.89 -17.39 9.14
C VAL A 22 6.05 -16.78 8.34
N ALA A 23 7.27 -17.31 8.45
CA ALA A 23 8.40 -16.85 7.65
C ALA A 23 8.16 -17.10 6.15
N ARG A 24 7.73 -18.31 5.78
CA ARG A 24 7.39 -18.64 4.40
C ARG A 24 6.25 -17.79 3.83
N LEU A 25 5.24 -17.49 4.66
CA LEU A 25 4.14 -16.61 4.25
C LEU A 25 4.61 -15.17 4.08
N ARG A 26 5.52 -14.68 4.93
CA ARG A 26 6.16 -13.37 4.74
C ARG A 26 6.96 -13.33 3.46
N ASP A 27 7.80 -14.33 3.20
CA ASP A 27 8.58 -14.39 1.96
C ASP A 27 7.68 -14.48 0.71
N ARG A 28 6.54 -15.17 0.79
CA ARG A 28 5.54 -15.19 -0.30
C ARG A 28 4.84 -13.86 -0.47
N VAL A 29 4.54 -13.15 0.61
CA VAL A 29 3.95 -11.81 0.55
C VAL A 29 4.97 -10.86 -0.06
N ASP A 30 6.21 -10.84 0.40
CA ASP A 30 7.29 -10.01 -0.14
C ASP A 30 7.52 -10.34 -1.63
N ALA A 31 7.54 -11.62 -2.02
CA ALA A 31 7.68 -12.00 -3.42
C ALA A 31 6.46 -11.61 -4.28
N LEU A 32 5.24 -11.61 -3.72
CA LEU A 32 4.04 -11.13 -4.41
C LEU A 32 4.01 -9.59 -4.46
N GLU A 33 4.48 -8.91 -3.42
CA GLU A 33 4.68 -7.47 -3.39
C GLU A 33 5.75 -7.04 -4.40
N ASP A 34 6.82 -7.81 -4.56
CA ASP A 34 7.85 -7.62 -5.59
C ASP A 34 7.35 -7.99 -6.98
N GLN A 35 6.49 -9.00 -7.13
CA GLN A 35 5.88 -9.35 -8.42
C GLN A 35 4.83 -8.32 -8.85
N ILE A 36 4.12 -7.71 -7.89
CA ILE A 36 3.23 -6.57 -8.12
C ILE A 36 4.04 -5.28 -8.32
N GLY A 37 5.14 -5.10 -7.61
CA GLY A 37 6.08 -3.99 -7.73
C GLY A 37 6.94 -4.05 -8.99
N GLY A 38 7.17 -5.24 -9.53
CA GLY A 38 7.97 -5.48 -10.74
C GLY A 38 7.28 -5.03 -12.04
N SER A 39 5.98 -4.75 -12.00
CA SER A 39 5.26 -4.16 -13.14
C SER A 39 4.90 -2.69 -12.96
N SER A 40 5.28 -2.06 -11.84
CA SER A 40 5.01 -0.65 -11.63
C SER A 40 6.24 0.00 -11.01
N THR A 41 7.02 0.66 -11.84
CA THR A 41 7.70 1.90 -11.48
C THR A 41 6.74 2.64 -10.55
N LEU A 42 6.99 2.65 -9.24
CA LEU A 42 6.14 3.39 -8.31
C LEU A 42 6.06 4.80 -8.88
N LEU A 43 4.85 5.22 -9.26
CA LEU A 43 4.61 6.54 -9.83
C LEU A 43 5.39 7.52 -8.96
N ARG A 44 6.24 8.38 -9.54
CA ARG A 44 7.23 9.20 -8.81
C ARG A 44 6.64 9.92 -7.58
N HIS A 45 5.33 10.17 -7.60
CA HIS A 45 4.58 10.94 -6.62
C HIS A 45 3.76 10.07 -5.64
N ALA A 46 3.77 8.74 -5.79
CA ALA A 46 3.19 7.80 -4.84
C ALA A 46 4.21 7.44 -3.75
N LYS A 47 3.85 7.64 -2.48
CA LYS A 47 4.74 7.32 -1.35
C LYS A 47 4.81 5.82 -1.09
N ASP A 48 3.72 5.09 -1.37
CA ASP A 48 3.66 3.63 -1.29
C ASP A 48 2.67 3.06 -2.34
N TYR A 49 2.52 1.74 -2.35
CA TYR A 49 1.62 1.04 -3.26
C TYR A 49 0.13 1.38 -3.07
N ARG A 50 -0.28 1.84 -1.87
CA ARG A 50 -1.68 2.20 -1.60
C ARG A 50 -1.99 3.54 -2.25
N ASP A 51 -1.06 4.49 -2.14
CA ASP A 51 -1.15 5.76 -2.86
C ASP A 51 -1.13 5.51 -4.37
N ALA A 52 -0.24 4.63 -4.84
CA ALA A 52 -0.19 4.25 -6.25
C ALA A 52 -1.53 3.66 -6.75
N ARG A 53 -2.21 2.82 -5.94
CA ARG A 53 -3.54 2.27 -6.29
C ARG A 53 -4.65 3.32 -6.33
N VAL A 54 -4.55 4.35 -5.50
CA VAL A 54 -5.49 5.47 -5.51
C VAL A 54 -5.25 6.32 -6.75
N LEU A 55 -3.99 6.64 -7.06
CA LEU A 55 -3.62 7.42 -8.25
C LEU A 55 -3.95 6.69 -9.55
N ALA A 56 -3.72 5.37 -9.63
CA ALA A 56 -4.09 4.55 -10.77
C ALA A 56 -5.62 4.42 -10.98
N ALA A 57 -6.43 4.90 -10.03
CA ALA A 57 -7.89 4.96 -10.16
C ALA A 57 -8.39 6.33 -10.66
N LEU A 58 -7.49 7.28 -10.89
CA LEU A 58 -7.80 8.65 -11.32
C LEU A 58 -7.26 8.89 -12.72
N ASP A 59 -8.04 9.57 -13.56
CA ASP A 59 -7.61 9.96 -14.90
C ASP A 59 -7.00 11.37 -14.88
N ALA A 60 -6.00 11.61 -15.73
CA ALA A 60 -5.39 12.94 -15.84
C ALA A 60 -6.43 13.97 -16.29
N GLY A 61 -6.55 15.06 -15.55
CA GLY A 61 -7.57 16.10 -15.74
C GLY A 61 -8.78 15.96 -14.83
N ASP A 62 -8.95 14.82 -14.14
CA ASP A 62 -10.09 14.60 -13.24
C ASP A 62 -10.10 15.58 -12.07
N GLU A 63 -11.29 16.06 -11.75
CA GLU A 63 -11.53 16.80 -10.53
C GLU A 63 -12.07 15.89 -9.44
N VAL A 64 -11.32 15.74 -8.36
CA VAL A 64 -11.61 14.85 -7.26
C VAL A 64 -11.95 15.62 -5.99
N HIS A 65 -13.03 15.20 -5.32
CA HIS A 65 -13.38 15.67 -3.99
C HIS A 65 -12.63 14.86 -2.92
N LEU A 66 -12.39 15.45 -1.74
CA LEU A 66 -11.75 14.76 -0.61
C LEU A 66 -12.42 13.41 -0.29
N ASP A 67 -13.75 13.37 -0.27
CA ASP A 67 -14.52 12.15 0.01
C ASP A 67 -14.34 11.08 -1.07
N ARG A 68 -14.10 11.48 -2.33
CA ARG A 68 -13.81 10.53 -3.40
C ARG A 68 -12.46 9.86 -3.18
N ILE A 69 -11.42 10.64 -2.85
CA ILE A 69 -10.09 10.11 -2.52
C ILE A 69 -10.18 9.18 -1.29
N ARG A 70 -10.93 9.59 -0.27
CA ARG A 70 -11.18 8.79 0.94
C ARG A 70 -11.83 7.45 0.61
N THR A 71 -12.83 7.46 -0.27
CA THR A 71 -13.52 6.26 -0.74
C THR A 71 -12.57 5.33 -1.48
N LEU A 72 -11.72 5.87 -2.36
CA LEU A 72 -10.72 5.08 -3.10
C LEU A 72 -9.74 4.37 -2.16
N TYR A 73 -9.29 5.03 -1.10
CA TYR A 73 -8.49 4.36 -0.07
C TYR A 73 -9.27 3.27 0.66
N GLN A 74 -10.54 3.49 1.01
CA GLN A 74 -11.34 2.49 1.72
C GLN A 74 -11.67 1.27 0.87
N GLU A 75 -11.82 1.45 -0.44
CA GLU A 75 -12.12 0.39 -1.41
C GLU A 75 -10.86 -0.37 -1.85
N ARG A 76 -9.73 0.32 -2.01
CA ARG A 76 -8.53 -0.23 -2.67
C ARG A 76 -7.32 -0.41 -1.74
N SER A 77 -7.42 -0.01 -0.47
CA SER A 77 -6.40 -0.21 0.55
C SER A 77 -6.96 -0.88 1.81
N ASP A 78 -6.05 -1.47 2.58
CA ASP A 78 -6.27 -2.06 3.91
C ASP A 78 -6.30 -1.02 5.04
N VAL A 79 -6.19 0.28 4.74
CA VAL A 79 -6.18 1.36 5.74
C VAL A 79 -7.59 1.57 6.31
N ARG A 80 -7.79 1.16 7.57
CA ARG A 80 -9.05 1.33 8.31
C ARG A 80 -9.04 2.51 9.29
N ASP A 81 -7.87 2.97 9.69
CA ASP A 81 -7.71 4.05 10.66
C ASP A 81 -8.04 5.42 10.06
N ALA A 82 -8.95 6.16 10.70
CA ALA A 82 -9.48 7.42 10.16
C ALA A 82 -8.44 8.55 10.18
N ASP A 83 -7.61 8.61 11.22
CA ASP A 83 -6.56 9.62 11.36
C ASP A 83 -5.42 9.38 10.36
N THR A 84 -5.02 8.12 10.20
CA THR A 84 -4.06 7.67 9.19
C THR A 84 -4.58 8.02 7.80
N LEU A 85 -5.84 7.71 7.51
CA LEU A 85 -6.44 8.01 6.22
C LEU A 85 -6.46 9.52 5.94
N ARG A 86 -6.84 10.33 6.93
CA ARG A 86 -6.82 11.80 6.80
C ARG A 86 -5.41 12.32 6.53
N ASN A 87 -4.41 11.86 7.28
CA ASN A 87 -3.02 12.28 7.09
C ASN A 87 -2.51 11.88 5.70
N ARG A 88 -2.81 10.66 5.25
CA ARG A 88 -2.41 10.18 3.93
C ARG A 88 -3.06 10.96 2.80
N VAL A 89 -4.38 11.19 2.88
CA VAL A 89 -5.08 12.02 1.89
C VAL A 89 -4.48 13.43 1.85
N ARG A 90 -4.21 14.03 3.02
CA ARG A 90 -3.57 15.36 3.10
C ARG A 90 -2.20 15.37 2.43
N ASP A 91 -1.35 14.39 2.77
CA ASP A 91 0.00 14.30 2.22
C ASP A 91 -0.05 14.04 0.70
N LEU A 92 -1.01 13.24 0.23
CA LEU A 92 -1.21 12.95 -1.19
C LEU A 92 -1.65 14.20 -1.97
N VAL A 93 -2.65 14.96 -1.50
CA VAL A 93 -3.13 16.16 -2.20
C VAL A 93 -2.18 17.35 -2.12
N GLN A 94 -1.13 17.27 -1.29
CA GLN A 94 -0.04 18.25 -1.24
C GLN A 94 1.07 17.97 -2.27
N THR A 95 1.01 16.85 -2.97
CA THR A 95 1.95 16.53 -4.05
C THR A 95 1.65 17.35 -5.31
N GLU A 96 2.68 17.53 -6.15
CA GLU A 96 2.63 18.32 -7.38
C GLU A 96 1.66 17.79 -8.45
N VAL A 97 1.16 16.55 -8.29
CA VAL A 97 0.18 15.97 -9.22
C VAL A 97 -1.25 16.45 -8.95
N PHE A 98 -1.48 17.19 -7.86
CA PHE A 98 -2.77 17.78 -7.53
C PHE A 98 -2.70 19.31 -7.49
N THR A 99 -3.62 19.97 -8.20
CA THR A 99 -3.82 21.42 -8.08
C THR A 99 -5.12 21.69 -7.35
N PRO A 100 -5.13 22.50 -6.27
CA PRO A 100 -6.37 22.88 -5.60
C PRO A 100 -7.25 23.75 -6.52
N THR A 101 -8.44 23.26 -6.87
CA THR A 101 -9.42 23.97 -7.69
C THR A 101 -10.50 24.66 -6.84
N GLY A 102 -10.64 24.27 -5.57
CA GLY A 102 -11.64 24.83 -4.66
C GLY A 102 -11.60 24.23 -3.26
N ARG A 103 -12.63 24.52 -2.46
CA ARG A 103 -12.74 23.98 -1.11
C ARG A 103 -12.93 22.46 -1.17
N GLN A 104 -11.95 21.69 -0.68
CA GLN A 104 -11.93 20.23 -0.69
C GLN A 104 -11.96 19.58 -2.10
N ARG A 105 -11.51 20.32 -3.13
CA ARG A 105 -11.48 19.85 -4.52
C ARG A 105 -10.10 20.06 -5.12
N TRP A 106 -9.59 19.03 -5.77
CA TRP A 106 -8.31 19.04 -6.46
C TRP A 106 -8.46 18.51 -7.88
N ARG A 107 -7.73 19.11 -8.81
CA ARG A 107 -7.54 18.56 -10.16
C ARG A 107 -6.30 17.69 -10.16
N TYR A 108 -6.46 16.43 -10.53
CA TYR A 108 -5.35 15.52 -10.75
C TYR A 108 -4.77 15.79 -12.14
N HIS A 109 -3.46 16.02 -12.24
CA HIS A 109 -2.76 16.32 -13.50
C HIS A 109 -2.08 15.10 -14.12
N GLY A 110 -2.21 13.93 -13.49
CA GLY A 110 -1.43 12.75 -13.85
C GLY A 110 -0.06 12.77 -13.19
N THR A 111 0.56 11.60 -13.10
CA THR A 111 1.89 11.39 -12.49
C THR A 111 3.05 11.60 -13.45
N GLY A 112 2.83 12.31 -14.56
CA GLY A 112 3.87 12.69 -15.52
C GLY A 112 4.72 11.52 -15.99
N GLY A 113 4.14 10.67 -16.85
CA GLY A 113 4.85 9.55 -17.47
C GLY A 113 4.27 9.09 -18.80
N GLU A 114 3.36 9.84 -19.43
CA GLU A 114 2.84 9.53 -20.75
C GLU A 114 3.09 10.74 -21.67
N ASP A 115 4.01 10.51 -22.63
CA ASP A 115 4.33 11.28 -23.83
C ASP A 115 4.88 12.72 -23.74
N CYS A 116 6.21 12.83 -23.60
CA CYS A 116 6.98 13.66 -24.55
C CYS A 116 7.53 12.72 -25.63
N GLY A 117 6.66 12.30 -26.56
CA GLY A 117 7.05 11.72 -27.83
C GLY A 117 7.25 12.83 -28.86
N GLU A 118 8.50 13.03 -29.27
CA GLU A 118 8.88 13.49 -30.62
C GLU A 118 10.06 12.64 -31.10
#